data_AF-A0A0A8JQ06-F1
#
_entry.id   AF-A0A0A8JQ06-F1
#
_cell.length_a   1.000
_cell.length_b   1.000
_cell.length_c   1.000
_cell.angle_alpha   90.00
_cell.angle_beta   90.00
_cell.angle_gamma   90.00
#
_symmetry.space_group_name_H-M   'P 1'
#
loop_
_entity.id
_entity.type
_entity.pdbx_description
1 polymer ?
#
loop_
_entity_poly.entity_id
_entity_poly.type
_entity_poly.pdbx_seq_one_letter_code
_entity_poly.pdbx_strand_id
1 'polypeptide(L)'
;MIEELHFMDLPVAPFLDDDDNDLFCKKVFSLLVTKENKVQVQGKDYIENIQKSKRLLHEWIERIEDILNKGRVLFFRENEIEAVLVEVNEVFRNLEKVFEVTKFSTGYGDFILVGEDFNFGLCIERTEYFYELMVWGLE
;
A
#
# COMPACT_ATOMS: atom_id res chain seq x y z
N MET A 1 10.75 -12.55 -3.67
CA MET A 1 10.67 -11.09 -3.43
C MET A 1 11.47 -10.27 -4.43
N ILE A 2 12.82 -10.29 -4.40
CA ILE A 2 13.62 -9.48 -5.34
C ILE A 2 13.27 -9.80 -6.81
N GLU A 3 13.08 -11.09 -7.13
CA GLU A 3 12.67 -11.51 -8.48
C GLU A 3 11.27 -10.98 -8.87
N GLU A 4 10.36 -10.83 -7.92
CA GLU A 4 9.02 -10.29 -8.16
C GLU A 4 9.05 -8.77 -8.38
N LEU A 5 10.09 -8.08 -7.90
CA LEU A 5 10.23 -6.62 -7.93
C LEU A 5 11.17 -6.11 -9.03
N HIS A 6 11.60 -6.95 -9.97
CA HIS A 6 12.50 -6.59 -11.08
C HIS A 6 11.96 -5.47 -12.00
N PHE A 7 10.68 -5.13 -11.86
CA PHE A 7 10.04 -4.05 -12.61
C PHE A 7 10.17 -2.67 -11.95
N MET A 8 10.73 -2.59 -10.74
CA MET A 8 11.02 -1.34 -10.03
C MET A 8 12.50 -1.24 -9.66
N ASP A 9 13.03 -0.02 -9.73
CA ASP A 9 14.33 0.30 -9.16
C ASP A 9 14.21 0.43 -7.64
N LEU A 10 14.86 -0.46 -6.89
CA LEU A 10 14.83 -0.46 -5.44
C LEU A 10 15.99 0.37 -4.84
N PRO A 11 15.76 1.11 -3.74
CA PRO A 11 16.82 1.74 -2.96
C PRO A 11 17.84 0.73 -2.41
N VAL A 12 19.01 1.24 -2.00
CA VAL A 12 20.02 0.43 -1.29
C VAL A 12 19.44 -0.07 0.04
N ALA A 13 19.63 -1.36 0.33
CA ALA A 13 19.12 -2.04 1.53
C ALA A 13 17.60 -1.82 1.75
N PRO A 14 16.74 -2.30 0.83
CA PRO A 14 15.32 -1.98 0.88
C PRO A 14 14.54 -2.82 1.91
N PHE A 15 15.14 -3.91 2.39
CA PHE A 15 14.54 -4.84 3.34
C PHE A 15 14.97 -4.50 4.77
N LEU A 16 14.05 -4.70 5.71
CA LEU A 16 14.35 -4.68 7.14
C LEU A 16 14.83 -6.09 7.55
N ASP A 17 15.42 -6.20 8.73
CA ASP A 17 15.54 -7.51 9.38
C ASP A 17 14.17 -7.95 9.94
N ASP A 18 14.06 -9.22 10.32
CA ASP A 18 12.78 -9.83 10.73
C ASP A 18 12.13 -9.09 11.92
N ASP A 19 12.92 -8.66 12.91
CA ASP A 19 12.44 -7.98 14.11
C ASP A 19 11.94 -6.57 13.80
N ASP A 20 12.71 -5.80 13.03
CA ASP A 20 12.32 -4.45 12.61
C ASP A 20 11.12 -4.49 11.65
N ASN A 21 11.04 -5.48 10.77
CA ASN A 21 9.92 -5.68 9.86
C ASN A 21 8.61 -5.98 10.62
N ASP A 22 8.64 -6.90 11.58
CA ASP A 22 7.48 -7.22 12.42
C ASP A 22 7.03 -6.00 13.23
N LEU A 23 7.98 -5.27 13.83
CA LEU A 23 7.67 -4.05 14.58
C LEU A 23 7.07 -2.96 13.67
N PHE A 24 7.62 -2.77 12.47
CA PHE A 24 7.11 -1.81 11.50
C PHE A 24 5.68 -2.15 11.08
N CYS A 25 5.43 -3.40 10.67
CA CYS A 25 4.10 -3.85 10.25
C CYS A 25 3.06 -3.68 11.38
N LYS A 26 3.40 -4.05 12.62
CA LYS A 26 2.52 -3.84 13.79
C LYS A 26 2.16 -2.38 14.00
N LYS A 27 3.13 -1.47 13.84
CA LYS A 27 2.88 -0.02 13.94
C LYS A 27 1.96 0.47 12.82
N VAL A 28 2.18 0.01 11.58
CA VAL A 28 1.31 0.33 10.44
C VAL A 28 -0.13 -0.07 10.74
N PHE A 29 -0.40 -1.33 11.07
CA PHE A 29 -1.77 -1.79 11.33
C PHE A 29 -2.39 -1.11 12.56
N SER A 30 -1.61 -0.87 13.62
CA SER A 30 -2.09 -0.10 14.78
C SER A 30 -2.51 1.32 14.38
N LEU A 31 -1.75 1.96 13.50
CA LEU A 31 -2.07 3.28 12.98
C LEU A 31 -3.36 3.25 12.14
N LEU A 32 -3.49 2.30 11.21
CA LEU A 32 -4.66 2.18 10.34
C LEU A 32 -5.97 2.01 11.14
N VAL A 33 -5.95 1.23 12.22
CA VAL A 33 -7.10 1.06 13.14
C VAL A 33 -7.53 2.39 13.77
N THR A 34 -6.59 3.30 14.05
CA THR A 34 -6.88 4.60 14.70
C THR A 34 -7.33 5.71 13.75
N LYS A 35 -7.27 5.50 12.42
CA LYS A 35 -7.68 6.52 11.44
C LYS A 35 -9.20 6.62 11.37
N GLU A 36 -9.75 7.80 11.68
CA GLU A 36 -11.19 8.05 11.69
C GLU A 36 -11.76 8.42 10.31
N ASN A 37 -10.98 9.05 9.44
CA ASN A 37 -11.43 9.57 8.14
C ASN A 37 -11.27 8.54 7.01
N LYS A 38 -11.76 7.32 7.22
CA LYS A 38 -11.72 6.26 6.20
C LYS A 38 -12.79 6.48 5.14
N VAL A 39 -12.43 6.41 3.87
CA VAL A 39 -13.38 6.47 2.75
C VAL A 39 -13.80 5.05 2.40
N GLN A 40 -15.07 4.73 2.66
CA GLN A 40 -15.64 3.44 2.28
C GLN A 40 -15.80 3.33 0.76
N VAL A 41 -15.23 2.29 0.18
CA VAL A 41 -15.33 1.93 -1.23
C VAL A 41 -16.15 0.65 -1.36
N GLN A 42 -17.39 0.80 -1.84
CA GLN A 42 -18.33 -0.30 -1.95
C GLN A 42 -18.88 -0.45 -3.38
N GLY A 43 -18.81 -1.67 -3.89
CA GLY A 43 -19.42 -2.19 -5.11
C GLY A 43 -20.44 -3.29 -4.80
N LYS A 44 -20.93 -3.97 -5.84
CA LYS A 44 -21.87 -5.09 -5.71
C LYS A 44 -21.21 -6.35 -5.20
N ASP A 45 -19.91 -6.50 -5.46
CA ASP A 45 -19.07 -7.62 -5.05
C ASP A 45 -17.63 -7.16 -4.84
N TYR A 46 -16.74 -8.09 -4.47
CA TYR A 46 -15.34 -7.78 -4.20
C TYR A 46 -14.58 -7.35 -5.47
N ILE A 47 -14.98 -7.79 -6.66
CA ILE A 47 -14.35 -7.40 -7.92
C ILE A 47 -14.62 -5.92 -8.17
N GLU A 48 -15.87 -5.50 -7.96
CA GLU A 48 -16.25 -4.09 -8.08
C GLU A 48 -15.60 -3.23 -6.97
N ASN A 49 -15.42 -3.77 -5.75
CA ASN A 49 -14.63 -3.09 -4.70
C ASN A 49 -13.19 -2.82 -5.17
N ILE A 50 -12.51 -3.82 -5.75
CA ILE A 50 -11.15 -3.69 -6.28
C ILE A 50 -11.12 -2.64 -7.41
N GLN A 51 -12.02 -2.73 -8.38
CA GLN A 51 -12.05 -1.81 -9.52
C GLN A 51 -12.26 -0.35 -9.10
N LYS A 52 -13.23 -0.11 -8.20
CA LYS A 52 -13.50 1.23 -7.66
C LYS A 52 -12.32 1.76 -6.85
N SER A 53 -11.68 0.89 -6.07
CA SER A 53 -10.51 1.20 -5.27
C SER A 53 -9.32 1.60 -6.12
N LYS A 54 -9.02 0.83 -7.17
CA LYS A 54 -7.95 1.17 -8.14
C LYS A 54 -8.20 2.52 -8.80
N ARG A 55 -9.42 2.78 -9.25
CA ARG A 55 -9.79 4.08 -9.86
C ARG A 55 -9.58 5.23 -8.87
N LEU A 56 -10.04 5.07 -7.63
CA LEU A 56 -9.91 6.09 -6.61
C LEU A 56 -8.43 6.35 -6.24
N LEU A 57 -7.59 5.31 -6.22
CA LEU A 57 -6.13 5.47 -6.06
C LEU A 57 -5.51 6.28 -7.19
N HIS A 58 -5.84 5.97 -8.45
CA HIS A 58 -5.36 6.75 -9.60
C HIS A 58 -5.76 8.23 -9.48
N GLU A 59 -7.03 8.51 -9.14
CA GLU A 59 -7.52 9.88 -8.92
C GLU A 59 -6.78 10.61 -7.78
N TRP A 60 -6.39 9.90 -6.71
CA TRP A 60 -5.61 10.47 -5.63
C TRP A 60 -4.16 10.73 -6.02
N ILE A 61 -3.53 9.78 -6.71
CA ILE A 61 -2.15 9.91 -7.19
C ILE A 61 -2.00 11.11 -8.12
N GLU A 62 -2.99 11.38 -8.99
CA GLU A 62 -3.02 12.55 -9.87
C GLU A 62 -3.08 13.90 -9.12
N ARG A 63 -3.46 13.92 -7.84
CA ARG A 63 -3.59 15.14 -7.02
C ARG A 63 -2.37 15.42 -6.15
N ILE A 64 -1.43 14.49 -6.04
CA ILE A 64 -0.24 14.65 -5.21
C ILE A 64 0.72 15.61 -5.93
N GLU A 65 0.89 16.82 -5.38
CA GLU A 65 1.73 17.88 -5.97
C GLU A 65 3.23 17.70 -5.67
N ASP A 66 3.56 17.20 -4.48
CA ASP A 66 4.94 17.00 -4.03
C ASP A 66 5.43 15.57 -4.23
N ILE A 67 6.61 15.44 -4.83
CA ILE A 67 7.30 14.17 -4.99
C ILE A 67 7.78 13.71 -3.61
N LEU A 68 7.00 12.83 -2.99
CA LEU A 68 7.48 12.03 -1.87
C LEU A 68 8.69 11.23 -2.31
N ASN A 69 9.72 11.21 -1.46
CA ASN A 69 10.93 10.46 -1.76
C ASN A 69 10.66 8.95 -1.64
N LYS A 70 10.59 8.45 -0.40
CA LYS A 70 10.57 7.03 -0.11
C LYS A 70 9.46 6.65 0.85
N GLY A 71 8.94 5.46 0.67
CA GLY A 71 8.00 4.82 1.58
C GLY A 71 8.20 3.32 1.55
N ARG A 72 7.47 2.62 2.41
CA ARG A 72 7.43 1.17 2.44
C ARG A 72 6.09 0.67 1.90
N VAL A 73 6.16 -0.27 0.97
CA VAL A 73 4.99 -1.03 0.50
C VAL A 73 4.97 -2.36 1.23
N LEU A 74 3.80 -2.78 1.72
CA LEU A 74 3.62 -4.06 2.38
C LEU A 74 3.25 -5.14 1.35
N PHE A 75 4.01 -6.25 1.37
CA PHE A 75 3.82 -7.40 0.49
C PHE A 75 3.29 -8.59 1.29
N PHE A 76 2.08 -9.04 0.94
CA PHE A 76 1.39 -10.11 1.66
C PHE A 76 1.77 -11.49 1.09
N ARG A 77 2.48 -12.29 1.89
CA ARG A 77 2.86 -13.68 1.57
C ARG A 77 1.97 -14.66 2.31
N GLU A 78 2.19 -15.96 2.15
CA GLU A 78 1.33 -16.98 2.78
C GLU A 78 1.34 -16.92 4.30
N ASN A 79 2.50 -16.63 4.91
CA ASN A 79 2.68 -16.64 6.36
C ASN A 79 3.40 -15.40 6.93
N GLU A 80 3.68 -14.40 6.09
CA GLU A 80 4.46 -13.22 6.47
C GLU A 80 4.02 -11.99 5.67
N ILE A 81 4.33 -10.81 6.22
CA ILE A 81 4.18 -9.51 5.55
C ILE A 81 5.56 -8.88 5.53
N GLU A 82 6.01 -8.45 4.37
CA GLU A 82 7.29 -7.74 4.24
C GLU A 82 7.05 -6.27 3.87
N ALA A 83 7.65 -5.35 4.63
CA ALA A 83 7.66 -3.92 4.33
C ALA A 83 8.91 -3.53 3.53
N VAL A 84 8.77 -3.36 2.22
CA VAL A 84 9.90 -3.06 1.32
C VAL A 84 10.00 -1.58 1.04
N LEU A 85 11.17 -0.99 1.28
CA LEU A 85 11.47 0.40 0.95
C LEU A 85 11.52 0.58 -0.57
N VAL A 86 10.80 1.59 -1.04
CA VAL A 86 10.65 1.92 -2.47
C VAL A 86 10.66 3.43 -2.66
N GLU A 87 11.06 3.86 -3.85
CA GLU A 87 10.76 5.21 -4.32
C GLU A 87 9.25 5.30 -4.60
N VAL A 88 8.57 6.31 -4.06
CA VAL A 88 7.11 6.41 -4.23
C VAL A 88 6.73 6.56 -5.71
N ASN A 89 7.53 7.31 -6.46
CA ASN A 89 7.33 7.46 -7.91
C ASN A 89 7.44 6.14 -8.67
N GLU A 90 8.29 5.21 -8.23
CA GLU A 90 8.38 3.88 -8.85
C GLU A 90 7.10 3.08 -8.65
N VAL A 91 6.50 3.18 -7.45
CA VAL A 91 5.19 2.57 -7.15
C VAL A 91 4.11 3.13 -8.07
N PHE A 92 4.03 4.46 -8.20
CA PHE A 92 3.00 5.11 -9.01
C PHE A 92 3.15 4.80 -10.50
N ARG A 93 4.38 4.79 -11.03
CA ARG A 93 4.66 4.40 -12.42
C ARG A 93 4.29 2.95 -12.72
N ASN A 94 4.39 2.07 -11.73
CA ASN A 94 4.19 0.63 -11.89
C ASN A 94 2.95 0.10 -11.14
N LEU A 95 1.96 0.97 -10.88
CA LEU A 95 0.90 0.69 -9.91
C LEU A 95 0.12 -0.61 -10.18
N GLU A 96 -0.17 -0.92 -11.44
CA GLU A 96 -0.87 -2.16 -11.80
C GLU A 96 -0.07 -3.42 -11.43
N LYS A 97 1.25 -3.41 -11.68
CA LYS A 97 2.12 -4.51 -11.27
C LYS A 97 2.23 -4.58 -9.75
N VAL A 98 2.32 -3.43 -9.07
CA VAL A 98 2.32 -3.38 -7.60
C VAL A 98 1.05 -4.01 -7.03
N PHE A 99 -0.12 -3.74 -7.61
CA PHE A 99 -1.37 -4.38 -7.19
C PHE A 99 -1.34 -5.90 -7.35
N GLU A 100 -0.67 -6.42 -8.38
CA GLU A 100 -0.51 -7.86 -8.57
C GLU A 100 0.40 -8.47 -7.50
N VAL A 101 1.58 -7.89 -7.27
CA VAL A 101 2.57 -8.46 -6.34
C VAL A 101 2.21 -8.25 -4.86
N THR A 102 1.44 -7.20 -4.53
CA THR A 102 0.83 -7.03 -3.20
C THR A 102 -0.39 -7.93 -2.99
N LYS A 103 -0.85 -8.62 -4.04
CA LYS A 103 -2.08 -9.43 -4.11
C LYS A 103 -3.37 -8.63 -3.92
N PHE A 104 -3.32 -7.32 -4.06
CA PHE A 104 -4.50 -6.47 -4.02
C PHE A 104 -5.45 -6.74 -5.20
N SER A 105 -4.91 -6.92 -6.41
CA SER A 105 -5.71 -7.13 -7.63
C SER A 105 -6.55 -8.42 -7.60
N THR A 106 -6.15 -9.38 -6.79
CA THR A 106 -6.83 -10.67 -6.61
C THR A 106 -7.69 -10.71 -5.34
N GLY A 107 -7.70 -9.63 -4.56
CA GLY A 107 -8.43 -9.54 -3.31
C GLY A 107 -7.86 -10.41 -2.19
N TYR A 108 -6.57 -10.80 -2.27
CA TYR A 108 -5.89 -11.60 -1.24
C TYR A 108 -4.97 -10.78 -0.31
N GLY A 109 -4.59 -9.57 -0.72
CA GLY A 109 -3.79 -8.64 0.09
C GLY A 109 -4.36 -7.23 0.06
N ASP A 110 -3.86 -6.40 0.97
CA ASP A 110 -4.18 -4.97 1.02
C ASP A 110 -3.16 -4.19 0.17
N PHE A 111 -3.51 -2.98 -0.24
CA PHE A 111 -2.51 -2.06 -0.79
C PHE A 111 -2.12 -1.08 0.30
N ILE A 112 -0.88 -1.12 0.79
CA ILE A 112 -0.44 -0.25 1.88
C ILE A 112 0.92 0.35 1.50
N LEU A 113 0.93 1.66 1.27
CA LEU A 113 2.14 2.47 1.10
C LEU A 113 2.21 3.49 2.24
N VAL A 114 3.28 3.46 3.03
CA VAL A 114 3.44 4.31 4.23
C VAL A 114 4.86 4.87 4.29
N GLY A 115 5.03 6.13 4.70
CA GLY A 115 6.35 6.71 4.97
C GLY A 115 7.06 6.01 6.13
N GLU A 116 8.39 5.92 6.11
CA GLU A 116 9.15 5.25 7.19
C GLU A 116 8.94 5.90 8.56
N ASP A 117 8.67 7.20 8.57
CA ASP A 117 8.34 8.01 9.75
C ASP A 117 6.83 8.10 10.04
N PHE A 118 6.00 7.39 9.26
CA PHE A 118 4.54 7.39 9.32
C PHE A 118 3.88 8.75 9.04
N ASN A 119 4.62 9.74 8.53
CA ASN A 119 4.09 11.08 8.27
C ASN A 119 3.09 11.10 7.11
N PHE A 120 3.15 10.13 6.21
CA PHE A 120 2.17 9.96 5.14
C PHE A 120 1.76 8.50 4.97
N GLY A 121 0.62 8.30 4.31
CA GLY A 121 0.25 6.99 3.80
C GLY A 121 -0.92 7.03 2.83
N LEU A 122 -0.92 6.03 1.94
CA LEU A 122 -1.91 5.76 0.92
C LEU A 122 -2.26 4.27 1.01
N CYS A 123 -3.41 3.96 1.60
CA CYS A 123 -3.73 2.60 2.01
C CYS A 123 -5.15 2.21 1.60
N ILE A 124 -5.33 0.99 1.11
CA ILE A 124 -6.62 0.34 0.92
C ILE A 124 -6.64 -0.98 1.69
N GLU A 125 -7.43 -1.01 2.76
CA GLU A 125 -7.69 -2.19 3.57
C GLU A 125 -8.96 -2.90 3.06
N ARG A 126 -8.90 -4.23 2.99
CA ARG A 126 -10.07 -5.05 2.68
C ARG A 126 -10.84 -5.33 3.97
N THR A 127 -12.16 -5.22 3.88
CA THR A 127 -13.07 -5.80 4.87
C THR A 127 -13.91 -6.91 4.23
N GLU A 128 -14.78 -7.54 5.00
CA GLU A 128 -15.68 -8.60 4.50
C GLU A 128 -16.65 -8.09 3.41
N TYR A 129 -17.05 -6.81 3.46
CA TYR A 129 -18.15 -6.30 2.62
C TYR A 129 -17.76 -5.09 1.75
N PHE A 130 -16.79 -4.31 2.18
CA PHE A 130 -16.34 -3.09 1.50
C PHE A 130 -14.84 -2.91 1.70
N TYR A 131 -14.22 -2.05 0.92
CA TYR A 131 -12.81 -1.68 1.14
C TYR A 131 -12.75 -0.29 1.75
N GLU A 132 -11.67 0.02 2.47
CA GLU A 132 -11.47 1.31 3.10
C GLU A 132 -10.22 1.98 2.54
N LEU A 133 -10.39 3.14 1.91
CA LEU A 133 -9.27 4.00 1.53
C LEU A 133 -8.91 4.93 2.70
N MET A 134 -7.64 5.00 3.02
CA MET A 134 -7.06 5.96 3.96
C MET A 134 -5.92 6.72 3.27
N VAL A 135 -5.95 8.04 3.42
CA VAL A 135 -4.96 8.96 2.87
C VAL A 135 -4.60 9.96 3.97
N TRP A 136 -3.32 10.21 4.20
CA TRP A 136 -2.86 11.28 5.10
C TRP A 136 -1.46 11.76 4.70
N GLY A 137 -1.14 13.02 4.99
CA GLY A 137 0.19 13.59 4.73
C GLY A 137 0.56 13.67 3.25
N LEU A 138 -0.44 13.73 2.37
CA LEU A 138 -0.33 13.69 0.91
C LEU A 138 -1.05 14.88 0.24
N GLU A 139 -1.34 15.93 1.03
CA GLU A 139 -2.06 17.15 0.65
C GLU A 139 -1.13 18.36 0.63
#